data_AF-A0A4Y1YMK2-F1
#
_entry.id   AF-A0A4Y1YMK2-F1
#
_cell.length_a   1.000
_cell.length_b   1.000
_cell.length_c   1.000
_cell.angle_alpha   90.00
_cell.angle_beta   90.00
_cell.angle_gamma   90.00
#
_symmetry.space_group_name_H-M   'P 1'
#
loop_
_entity.id
_entity.type
_entity.pdbx_description
1 polymer ?
#
loop_
_entity_poly.entity_id
_entity_poly.type
_entity_poly.pdbx_seq_one_letter_code
_entity_poly.pdbx_strand_id
1 'polypeptide(L)'
;MERTWRYAVGVSYTPPDSRWVFRSGFAYDQTPIPNAQLRPARIPDNDRYWVTAGVSYALPHNIRLHGAYAYLFVPTAAIDSKGATADHLMGKFSSHYHIVGVQLDWRF
;
A
#
# COMPACT_ATOMS: atom_id res chain seq x y z
N MET A 1 18.76 11.01 -5.43
CA MET A 1 17.70 10.12 -4.91
C MET A 1 18.20 9.57 -3.60
N GLU A 2 17.42 9.67 -2.52
CA GLU A 2 17.77 9.04 -1.25
C GLU A 2 17.47 7.54 -1.28
N ARG A 3 18.12 6.80 -0.38
CA ARG A 3 17.84 5.36 -0.21
C ARG A 3 16.52 5.21 0.51
N THR A 4 15.58 4.49 -0.09
CA THR A 4 14.31 4.15 0.53
C THR A 4 14.25 2.69 0.91
N TRP A 5 13.49 2.42 1.96
CA TRP A 5 13.26 1.07 2.47
C TRP A 5 11.77 0.83 2.63
N ARG A 6 11.39 -0.43 2.47
CA ARG A 6 10.06 -0.92 2.78
C ARG A 6 10.15 -2.04 3.79
N TYR A 7 9.36 -1.94 4.84
CA TYR A 7 9.25 -2.93 5.91
C TYR A 7 7.82 -3.45 5.94
N ALA A 8 7.66 -4.76 6.08
CA ALA A 8 6.35 -5.39 6.12
C ALA A 8 6.32 -6.53 7.14
N VAL A 9 5.17 -6.69 7.78
CA VAL A 9 4.88 -7.79 8.69
C VAL A 9 3.47 -8.30 8.42
N GLY A 10 3.25 -9.60 8.56
CA GLY A 10 1.95 -10.18 8.34
C GLY A 10 1.77 -11.52 9.03
N VAL A 11 0.50 -11.89 9.17
CA VAL A 11 0.07 -13.15 9.79
C VAL A 11 -0.79 -13.91 8.80
N SER A 12 -0.57 -15.22 8.72
CA SER A 12 -1.43 -16.14 7.99
C SER A 12 -1.99 -17.16 8.97
N TYR A 13 -3.31 -17.27 9.03
CA TYR A 13 -4.01 -18.16 9.93
C TYR A 13 -4.92 -19.11 9.17
N THR A 14 -4.75 -20.41 9.43
CA THR A 14 -5.61 -21.47 8.93
C THR A 14 -6.27 -22.11 10.14
N PRO A 15 -7.59 -21.95 10.32
CA PRO A 15 -8.28 -22.64 11.41
C PRO A 15 -8.19 -24.16 11.25
N PRO A 16 -8.15 -24.93 12.34
CA PRO A 16 -8.22 -26.39 12.29
C PRO A 16 -9.44 -26.87 11.51
N ASP A 17 -9.26 -27.93 10.70
CA ASP A 17 -10.30 -28.56 9.86
C ASP A 17 -11.04 -27.60 8.89
N SER A 18 -10.45 -26.43 8.61
CA SER A 18 -11.06 -25.42 7.76
C SER A 18 -10.50 -25.42 6.34
N ARG A 19 -11.37 -25.05 5.38
CA ARG A 19 -11.00 -24.78 3.99
C ARG A 19 -10.56 -23.33 3.76
N TRP A 20 -10.57 -22.52 4.82
CA TRP A 20 -10.27 -21.10 4.79
C TRP A 20 -8.85 -20.81 5.26
N VAL A 21 -8.21 -19.84 4.62
CA VAL A 21 -6.96 -19.22 5.10
C VAL A 21 -7.16 -17.72 5.18
N PHE A 22 -6.96 -17.13 6.34
CA PHE A 22 -7.05 -15.70 6.58
C PHE A 22 -5.65 -15.09 6.63
N ARG A 23 -5.50 -13.91 6.05
CA ARG A 23 -4.25 -13.15 6.05
C ARG A 23 -4.52 -11.72 6.47
N SER A 24 -3.61 -11.17 7.26
CA SER A 24 -3.56 -9.75 7.57
C SER A 24 -2.12 -9.28 7.55
N GLY A 25 -1.93 -7.99 7.27
CA GLY A 25 -0.59 -7.44 7.17
C GLY A 25 -0.55 -5.94 7.36
N PHE A 26 0.65 -5.47 7.69
CA PHE A 26 1.00 -4.08 7.78
C PHE A 26 2.32 -3.84 7.07
N ALA A 27 2.43 -2.72 6.35
CA ALA A 27 3.71 -2.30 5.78
C ALA A 27 3.91 -0.79 5.91
N TYR A 28 5.18 -0.40 6.06
CA TYR A 28 5.67 0.96 6.00
C TYR A 28 6.63 1.08 4.81
N ASP A 29 6.38 2.04 3.93
CA ASP A 29 7.04 2.21 2.65
C ASP A 29 7.49 3.68 2.51
N GLN A 30 8.81 3.90 2.56
CA GLN A 30 9.41 5.23 2.55
C GLN A 30 9.33 5.90 1.18
N THR A 31 9.02 7.20 1.16
CA THR A 31 9.05 7.97 -0.09
C THR A 31 10.49 8.23 -0.56
N PRO A 32 10.79 8.18 -1.86
CA PRO A 32 12.10 8.57 -2.40
C PRO A 32 12.29 10.09 -2.48
N ILE A 33 11.27 10.86 -2.07
CA ILE A 33 11.30 12.33 -2.07
C ILE A 33 11.92 12.82 -0.75
N PRO A 34 13.12 13.41 -0.79
CA PRO A 34 13.90 13.70 0.42
C PRO A 34 13.34 14.84 1.27
N ASN A 35 12.62 15.81 0.67
CA ASN A 35 12.05 16.94 1.40
C ASN A 35 10.95 17.67 0.61
N ALA A 36 10.22 18.55 1.32
CA ALA A 36 9.09 19.32 0.79
C ALA A 36 9.47 20.30 -0.34
N GLN A 37 10.72 20.77 -0.35
CA GLN A 37 11.23 21.71 -1.36
C GLN A 37 11.50 21.02 -2.70
N LEU A 38 11.83 19.73 -2.66
CA LEU A 38 12.07 18.88 -3.83
C LEU A 38 10.86 18.03 -4.22
N ARG A 39 9.72 18.18 -3.52
CA ARG A 39 8.46 17.48 -3.82
C ARG A 39 7.78 18.13 -5.03
N PRO A 40 7.73 17.48 -6.19
CA PRO A 40 7.04 18.05 -7.34
C PRO A 40 5.53 18.07 -7.10
N ALA A 41 4.87 19.16 -7.49
CA ALA A 41 3.41 19.30 -7.40
C ALA A 41 2.64 18.18 -8.12
N ARG A 42 3.24 17.62 -9.18
CA ARG A 42 2.67 16.50 -9.95
C ARG A 42 2.68 15.17 -9.21
N ILE A 43 3.60 14.98 -8.25
CA ILE A 43 3.74 13.74 -7.48
C ILE A 43 3.97 14.11 -6.01
N PRO A 44 2.89 14.51 -5.29
CA PRO A 44 2.97 14.90 -3.89
C PRO A 44 3.06 13.67 -2.96
N ASP A 45 4.09 12.85 -3.17
CA ASP A 45 4.28 11.58 -2.47
C ASP A 45 4.94 11.76 -1.10
N ASN A 46 4.58 10.89 -0.17
CA ASN A 46 5.11 10.83 1.20
C ASN A 46 5.18 9.38 1.65
N ASP A 47 5.70 9.14 2.85
CA ASP A 47 5.70 7.81 3.43
C ASP A 47 4.30 7.18 3.42
N ARG A 48 4.23 5.91 3.04
CA ARG A 48 2.98 5.16 2.85
C ARG A 48 2.86 4.08 3.90
N TYR A 49 1.68 3.98 4.47
CA TYR A 49 1.31 2.89 5.35
C TYR A 49 0.27 2.02 4.66
N TRP A 50 0.43 0.71 4.78
CA TRP A 50 -0.46 -0.28 4.20
C TRP A 50 -1.08 -1.09 5.33
N VAL A 51 -2.40 -1.23 5.32
CA VAL A 51 -3.13 -2.21 6.13
C VAL A 51 -3.82 -3.15 5.16
N THR A 52 -3.56 -4.45 5.29
CA THR A 52 -4.06 -5.45 4.36
C THR A 52 -4.85 -6.54 5.06
N ALA A 53 -5.86 -7.04 4.38
CA ALA A 53 -6.65 -8.20 4.77
C ALA A 53 -6.87 -9.08 3.55
N GLY A 54 -6.86 -10.39 3.74
CA GLY A 54 -7.05 -11.34 2.67
C GLY A 54 -7.63 -12.65 3.16
N VAL A 55 -8.26 -13.35 2.24
CA VAL A 55 -8.89 -14.64 2.48
C VAL A 55 -8.62 -15.57 1.31
N SER A 56 -8.50 -16.85 1.59
CA SER A 56 -8.47 -17.89 0.55
C SER A 56 -9.40 -19.02 0.93
N TYR A 57 -10.06 -19.59 -0.07
CA TYR A 57 -10.97 -20.73 0.10
C TYR A 57 -10.58 -21.85 -0.85
N ALA A 58 -10.36 -23.04 -0.32
CA ALA A 58 -10.12 -24.23 -1.13
C ALA A 58 -11.47 -24.79 -1.63
N LEU A 59 -11.62 -24.98 -2.93
CA LEU A 59 -12.75 -25.65 -3.59
C LEU A 59 -12.38 -27.10 -3.96
N PRO A 60 -13.36 -27.96 -4.33
CA PRO A 60 -13.07 -29.28 -4.88
C PRO A 60 -12.29 -29.17 -6.21
N HIS A 61 -11.74 -30.28 -6.71
CA HIS A 61 -10.94 -30.32 -7.95
C HIS A 61 -9.66 -29.48 -7.90
N ASN A 62 -9.05 -29.36 -6.72
CA ASN A 62 -7.79 -28.66 -6.50
C ASN A 62 -7.81 -27.18 -6.96
N ILE A 63 -8.98 -26.55 -6.84
CA ILE A 63 -9.17 -25.12 -7.11
C ILE A 63 -9.05 -24.35 -5.80
N ARG A 64 -8.46 -23.15 -5.83
CA ARG A 64 -8.44 -22.22 -4.71
C ARG A 64 -8.80 -20.82 -5.18
N LEU A 65 -9.69 -20.17 -4.45
CA LEU A 65 -10.07 -18.77 -4.66
C LEU A 65 -9.40 -17.89 -3.63
N HIS A 66 -9.02 -16.69 -4.04
CA HIS A 66 -8.36 -15.69 -3.21
C HIS A 66 -9.08 -14.37 -3.35
N GLY A 67 -9.31 -13.69 -2.22
CA GLY A 67 -9.75 -12.31 -2.16
C GLY A 67 -8.80 -11.51 -1.28
N ALA A 68 -8.47 -10.29 -1.70
CA ALA A 68 -7.58 -9.41 -0.95
C ALA A 68 -8.05 -7.97 -1.01
N TYR A 69 -7.80 -7.24 0.07
CA TYR A 69 -8.03 -5.82 0.21
C TYR A 69 -6.83 -5.15 0.87
N ALA A 70 -6.44 -4.00 0.35
CA ALA A 70 -5.44 -3.14 0.96
C ALA A 70 -5.96 -1.71 1.07
N TYR A 71 -5.82 -1.15 2.27
CA TYR A 71 -5.99 0.26 2.53
C TYR A 71 -4.62 0.90 2.69
N LEU A 72 -4.33 1.88 1.83
CA LEU A 72 -3.10 2.64 1.90
C LEU A 72 -3.43 4.05 2.34
N PHE A 73 -2.66 4.58 3.27
CA PHE A 73 -2.79 5.97 3.68
C PHE A 73 -1.43 6.66 3.67
N VAL A 74 -1.46 7.90 3.19
CA VAL A 74 -0.30 8.76 3.03
C VAL A 74 -0.52 9.98 3.93
N PRO A 75 0.20 10.10 5.06
CA PRO A 75 0.09 11.27 5.92
C PRO A 75 0.46 12.53 5.15
N THR A 76 -0.12 13.66 5.59
CA THR A 76 -0.07 14.95 4.90
C THR A 76 1.33 15.28 4.35
N ALA A 77 1.41 15.32 3.03
CA ALA A 77 2.56 15.79 2.28
C ALA A 77 2.47 17.31 2.17
N ALA A 78 3.29 18.05 2.93
CA ALA A 78 3.45 19.49 2.73
C ALA A 78 4.32 19.75 1.48
N ILE A 79 3.90 20.67 0.64
CA ILE A 79 4.69 21.23 -0.46
C ILE A 79 5.01 22.66 -0.08
N ASP A 80 6.29 23.02 -0.18
CA ASP A 80 6.78 24.39 0.01
C ASP A 80 7.94 24.59 -0.97
N SER A 81 7.60 24.94 -2.21
CA SER A 81 8.58 25.06 -3.31
C SER A 81 8.51 26.43 -3.98
N LYS A 82 9.69 26.93 -4.37
CA LYS A 82 9.83 28.20 -5.11
C LYS A 82 10.16 27.90 -6.57
N GLY A 83 9.37 28.48 -7.47
CA GLY A 83 9.57 28.39 -8.92
C GLY A 83 10.74 29.24 -9.40
N ALA A 84 11.20 28.98 -10.63
CA ALA A 84 12.30 29.71 -11.25
C ALA A 84 12.02 31.21 -11.49
N THR A 85 10.75 31.62 -11.46
CA THR A 85 10.25 32.99 -11.60
C THR A 85 9.92 33.66 -10.26
N ALA A 86 10.34 33.07 -9.14
CA ALA A 86 10.05 33.49 -7.76
C ALA A 86 8.60 33.25 -7.28
N ASP A 87 7.82 32.47 -8.03
CA ASP A 87 6.49 32.00 -7.62
C ASP A 87 6.61 31.07 -6.41
N HIS A 88 5.62 31.08 -5.51
CA HIS A 88 5.61 30.27 -4.30
C HIS A 88 4.41 29.32 -4.30
N LEU A 89 4.67 28.01 -4.27
CA LEU A 89 3.64 26.99 -4.18
C LEU A 89 3.63 26.39 -2.77
N MET A 90 2.55 26.64 -2.05
CA MET A 90 2.26 26.04 -0.74
C MET A 90 0.98 25.21 -0.80
N GLY A 91 1.05 23.97 -0.34
CA GLY A 91 -0.10 23.07 -0.32
C GLY A 91 0.08 21.87 0.60
N LYS A 92 -1.03 21.29 1.06
CA LYS A 92 -1.06 20.08 1.88
C LYS A 92 -1.88 19.01 1.15
N PHE A 93 -1.29 17.85 0.91
CA PHE A 93 -1.97 16.74 0.24
C PHE A 93 -2.07 15.54 1.19
N SER A 94 -3.28 15.05 1.42
CA SER A 94 -3.54 13.77 2.08
C SER A 94 -4.16 12.83 1.05
N SER A 95 -3.73 11.57 1.03
CA SER A 95 -4.18 10.60 0.03
C SER A 95 -4.44 9.25 0.67
N HIS A 96 -5.54 8.64 0.26
CA HIS A 96 -5.98 7.33 0.71
C HIS A 96 -6.31 6.49 -0.53
N TYR A 97 -5.88 5.24 -0.54
CA TYR A 97 -6.11 4.32 -1.66
C TYR A 97 -6.72 3.02 -1.15
N HIS A 98 -7.65 2.51 -1.95
CA HIS A 98 -8.30 1.23 -1.76
C HIS A 98 -7.91 0.32 -2.92
N ILE A 99 -7.31 -0.83 -2.63
CA ILE A 99 -6.95 -1.84 -3.64
C ILE A 99 -7.72 -3.11 -3.32
N VAL A 100 -8.39 -3.66 -4.33
CA VAL A 100 -9.13 -4.93 -4.25
C VAL A 100 -8.56 -5.89 -5.28
N GLY A 101 -8.37 -7.14 -4.90
CA GLY A 101 -7.87 -8.19 -5.77
C GLY A 101 -8.62 -9.49 -5.59
N VAL A 102 -8.82 -10.21 -6.70
CA VAL A 102 -9.37 -11.57 -6.73
C VAL A 102 -8.45 -12.43 -7.60
N GLN A 103 -8.20 -13.66 -7.19
CA GLN A 103 -7.37 -14.61 -7.92
C GLN A 103 -7.93 -16.04 -7.81
N LEU A 104 -7.70 -16.85 -8.84
CA LEU A 104 -8.03 -18.27 -8.89
C LEU A 104 -6.76 -19.07 -9.19
N ASP A 105 -6.49 -20.07 -8.36
CA ASP A 105 -5.44 -21.07 -8.58
C ASP A 105 -6.08 -22.42 -8.91
N TRP A 106 -5.61 -23.10 -9.96
CA TRP A 106 -6.01 -24.47 -10.30
C TRP A 106 -4.78 -25.35 -10.46
N ARG A 107 -4.76 -26.49 -9.76
CA ARG A 107 -3.65 -27.47 -9.81
C ARG A 107 -4.15 -28.78 -10.45
N PHE A 108 -3.55 -29.14 -11.58
CA PHE A 108 -3.83 -30.36 -12.35
C PHE A 108 -2.83 -31.48 -12.02
#